data_AF-A0AAV8ZQT5-F1
#
_entry.id   AF-A0AAV8ZQT5-F1
#
_cell.length_a   1.000
_cell.length_b   1.000
_cell.length_c   1.000
_cell.angle_alpha   90.00
_cell.angle_beta   90.00
_cell.angle_gamma   90.00
#
_symmetry.space_group_name_H-M   'P 1'
#
loop_
_entity.id
_entity.type
_entity.pdbx_description
1 polymer ?
#
loop_
_entity_poly.entity_id
_entity_poly.type
_entity_poly.pdbx_seq_one_letter_code
_entity_poly.pdbx_strand_id
1 'polypeptide(L)'
;MVSSKKAKRDLIDAAWNRYTFNDDHLPDWFVQDEQKHMKREVPVPKELVDDYNKKLEDINVRPIKKVIEAKARKKKRALKKLDKAKKKVEALMDNVDVSDREKAKQIKTRPSGVKGPYKVVDARMKKDLRAQKNKMKTMGRSKKGKTGNKTDGKKSKAKAK
;
A
#
# COMPACT_ATOMS: atom_id res chain seq x y z
N MET A 1 25.76 -9.50 33.11
CA MET A 1 25.54 -9.69 34.56
C MET A 1 25.31 -8.32 35.19
N VAL A 2 24.35 -8.18 36.10
CA VAL A 2 23.95 -6.88 36.67
C VAL A 2 25.02 -6.40 37.65
N SER A 3 25.62 -5.24 37.39
CA SER A 3 26.76 -4.74 38.18
C SER A 3 26.35 -3.83 39.34
N SER A 4 25.20 -3.14 39.25
CA SER A 4 24.77 -2.16 40.26
C SER A 4 23.78 -2.74 41.27
N LYS A 5 23.96 -2.40 42.55
CA LYS A 5 23.02 -2.73 43.64
C LYS A 5 21.62 -2.18 43.38
N LYS A 6 21.51 -1.01 42.73
CA LYS A 6 20.21 -0.41 42.38
C LYS A 6 19.53 -1.18 41.25
N ALA A 7 20.26 -1.48 40.17
CA ALA A 7 19.74 -2.26 39.06
C ALA A 7 19.27 -3.66 39.50
N LYS A 8 19.94 -4.27 40.50
CA LYS A 8 19.45 -5.53 41.10
C LYS A 8 18.12 -5.36 41.83
N ARG A 9 17.93 -4.27 42.59
CA ARG A 9 16.65 -3.97 43.25
C ARG A 9 15.54 -3.72 42.25
N ASP A 10 15.79 -2.87 41.24
CA ASP A 10 14.82 -2.55 40.20
C ASP A 10 14.34 -3.81 39.45
N LEU A 11 15.24 -4.80 39.24
CA LEU A 11 14.88 -6.09 38.66
C LEU A 11 14.01 -6.96 39.59
N ILE A 12 14.29 -6.96 40.89
CA ILE A 12 13.49 -7.69 41.89
C ILE A 12 12.09 -7.08 41.98
N ASP A 13 12.01 -5.76 42.06
CA ASP A 13 10.74 -5.03 42.12
C ASP A 13 9.94 -5.24 40.83
N ALA A 14 10.63 -5.26 39.68
CA ALA A 14 10.01 -5.54 38.39
C ALA A 14 9.57 -7.01 38.22
N ALA A 15 10.14 -7.94 39.00
CA ALA A 15 9.78 -9.36 38.98
C ALA A 15 8.44 -9.61 39.66
N TRP A 16 8.09 -8.84 40.69
CA TRP A 16 6.76 -8.86 41.31
C TRP A 16 5.73 -8.23 40.36
N ASN A 17 4.92 -9.07 39.69
CA ASN A 17 3.94 -8.64 38.70
C ASN A 17 2.65 -9.47 38.76
N ARG A 18 1.61 -9.03 38.03
CA ARG A 18 0.29 -9.68 37.99
C ARG A 18 0.31 -11.16 37.57
N TYR A 19 1.35 -11.58 36.86
CA TYR A 19 1.47 -12.90 36.26
C TYR A 19 2.50 -13.79 36.99
N THR A 20 2.76 -13.51 38.28
CA THR A 20 3.62 -14.34 39.13
C THR A 20 2.83 -15.46 39.79
N PHE A 21 2.43 -16.46 39.01
CA PHE A 21 1.82 -17.70 39.51
C PHE A 21 2.89 -18.78 39.61
N ASN A 22 2.97 -19.47 40.76
CA ASN A 22 3.96 -20.53 41.02
C ASN A 22 3.25 -21.89 41.19
N ASP A 23 2.17 -22.11 40.45
CA ASP A 23 1.43 -23.38 40.52
C ASP A 23 2.24 -24.48 39.81
N ASP A 24 2.34 -25.65 40.45
CA ASP A 24 3.05 -26.82 39.91
C ASP A 24 2.08 -27.81 39.24
N HIS A 25 2.59 -28.65 38.34
CA HIS A 25 1.86 -29.75 37.67
C HIS A 25 0.70 -29.36 36.74
N LEU A 26 0.83 -28.28 35.98
CA LEU A 26 -0.19 -27.86 35.01
C LEU A 26 -0.05 -28.57 33.66
N PRO A 27 -1.17 -28.81 32.95
CA PRO A 27 -1.13 -29.34 31.59
C PRO A 27 -0.36 -28.42 30.62
N ASP A 28 0.42 -29.01 29.70
CA ASP A 28 1.21 -28.26 28.71
C ASP A 28 0.38 -27.29 27.88
N TRP A 29 -0.87 -27.64 27.54
CA TRP A 29 -1.75 -26.78 26.76
C TRP A 29 -2.11 -25.49 27.52
N PHE A 30 -2.24 -25.57 28.84
CA PHE A 30 -2.54 -24.43 29.71
C PHE A 30 -1.32 -23.53 29.84
N VAL A 31 -0.14 -24.12 30.08
CA VAL A 31 1.14 -23.38 30.16
C VAL A 31 1.46 -22.65 28.85
N GLN A 32 1.23 -23.29 27.70
CA GLN A 32 1.45 -22.65 26.39
C GLN A 32 0.51 -21.47 26.14
N ASP A 33 -0.73 -21.55 26.62
CA ASP A 33 -1.71 -20.48 26.51
C ASP A 33 -1.35 -19.31 27.44
N GLU A 34 -1.02 -19.60 28.70
CA GLU A 34 -0.51 -18.62 29.65
C GLU A 34 0.74 -17.92 29.12
N GLN A 35 1.71 -18.65 28.57
CA GLN A 35 2.92 -18.06 28.00
C GLN A 35 2.64 -17.09 26.85
N LYS A 36 1.55 -17.25 26.10
CA LYS A 36 1.19 -16.31 25.02
C LYS A 36 0.53 -15.05 25.57
N HIS A 37 -0.34 -15.20 26.57
CA HIS A 37 -1.24 -14.14 27.02
C HIS A 37 -0.79 -13.42 28.30
N MET A 38 0.03 -14.06 29.14
CA MET A 38 0.49 -13.54 30.43
C MET A 38 1.91 -12.96 30.36
N LYS A 39 2.12 -11.99 29.46
CA LYS A 39 3.41 -11.29 29.31
C LYS A 39 3.24 -9.80 29.55
N ARG A 40 4.15 -9.20 30.33
CA ARG A 40 4.25 -7.74 30.46
C ARG A 40 5.03 -7.17 29.28
N GLU A 41 4.42 -6.23 28.58
CA GLU A 41 5.11 -5.44 27.55
C GLU A 41 6.08 -4.46 28.21
N VAL A 42 7.37 -4.80 28.19
CA VAL A 42 8.43 -3.89 28.66
C VAL A 42 8.86 -3.03 27.48
N PRO A 43 9.00 -1.70 27.62
CA PRO A 43 9.49 -0.86 26.54
C PRO A 43 10.92 -1.29 26.17
N VAL A 44 11.08 -1.79 24.95
CA VAL A 44 12.37 -2.27 24.44
C VAL A 44 13.07 -1.12 23.70
N PRO A 45 14.33 -0.80 24.02
CA PRO A 45 15.09 0.20 23.26
C PRO A 45 15.36 -0.29 21.84
N LYS A 46 15.26 0.62 20.86
CA LYS A 46 15.44 0.31 19.43
C LYS A 46 16.83 -0.25 19.14
N GLU A 47 17.86 0.31 19.76
CA GLU A 47 19.25 -0.15 19.64
C GLU A 47 19.40 -1.65 19.94
N LEU A 48 18.71 -2.12 20.99
CA LEU A 48 18.76 -3.51 21.40
C LEU A 48 18.06 -4.42 20.37
N VAL A 49 16.93 -3.97 19.82
CA VAL A 49 16.24 -4.68 18.74
C VAL A 49 17.13 -4.80 17.50
N ASP A 50 17.79 -3.71 17.11
CA ASP A 50 18.70 -3.70 15.97
C ASP A 50 19.89 -4.64 16.18
N ASP A 51 20.45 -4.69 17.38
CA ASP A 51 21.54 -5.61 17.70
C ASP A 51 21.10 -7.08 17.69
N TYR A 52 19.88 -7.39 18.15
CA TYR A 52 19.32 -8.74 18.01
C TYR A 52 19.07 -9.11 16.55
N ASN A 53 18.54 -8.17 15.76
CA ASN A 53 18.32 -8.36 14.33
C ASN A 53 19.65 -8.60 13.60
N LYS A 54 20.70 -7.82 13.89
CA LYS A 54 22.05 -8.01 13.32
C LYS A 54 22.59 -9.40 13.63
N LYS A 55 22.49 -9.86 14.88
CA LYS A 55 22.92 -11.23 15.26
C LYS A 55 22.17 -12.31 14.47
N LEU A 56 20.86 -12.11 14.27
CA LEU A 56 20.04 -13.02 13.47
C LEU A 56 20.42 -12.97 11.98
N GLU A 57 20.71 -11.77 11.46
CA GLU A 57 21.19 -11.55 10.10
C GLU A 57 22.56 -12.18 9.88
N ASP A 58 23.45 -12.10 10.88
CA ASP A 58 24.79 -12.71 10.89
C ASP A 58 24.71 -14.24 10.80
N ILE A 59 23.79 -14.84 11.57
CA ILE A 59 23.47 -16.27 11.46
C ILE A 59 22.91 -16.60 10.07
N ASN A 60 22.05 -15.72 9.55
CA ASN A 60 21.42 -15.86 8.24
C ASN A 60 22.22 -15.23 7.10
N VAL A 61 23.53 -15.00 7.26
CA VAL A 61 24.34 -14.39 6.20
C VAL A 61 24.24 -15.29 4.98
N ARG A 62 23.59 -14.75 3.96
CA ARG A 62 23.38 -15.45 2.71
C ARG A 62 24.77 -15.81 2.17
N PRO A 63 25.06 -17.10 1.95
CA PRO A 63 26.39 -17.50 1.47
C PRO A 63 26.70 -16.79 0.16
N ILE A 64 27.98 -16.54 -0.11
CA ILE A 64 28.47 -15.83 -1.31
C ILE A 64 27.76 -16.32 -2.58
N LYS A 65 27.51 -17.63 -2.67
CA LYS A 65 26.71 -18.29 -3.71
C LYS A 65 25.33 -17.66 -3.92
N LYS A 66 24.55 -17.44 -2.85
CA LYS A 66 23.20 -16.84 -2.91
C LYS A 66 23.24 -15.35 -3.24
N VAL A 67 24.27 -14.64 -2.82
CA VAL A 67 24.48 -13.22 -3.19
C VAL A 67 24.75 -13.09 -4.68
N ILE A 68 25.67 -13.90 -5.22
CA ILE A 68 25.99 -13.94 -6.65
C ILE A 68 24.75 -14.35 -7.46
N GLU A 69 24.03 -15.37 -7.02
CA GLU A 69 22.79 -15.83 -7.68
C GLU A 69 21.72 -14.73 -7.71
N ALA A 70 21.55 -13.97 -6.61
CA ALA A 70 20.64 -12.84 -6.55
C ALA A 70 21.05 -11.70 -7.48
N LYS A 71 22.35 -11.35 -7.52
CA LYS A 71 22.91 -10.36 -8.47
C LYS A 71 22.70 -10.81 -9.92
N ALA A 72 22.96 -12.08 -10.24
CA ALA A 72 22.75 -12.66 -11.56
C ALA A 72 21.27 -12.65 -11.96
N ARG A 73 20.34 -12.98 -11.03
CA ARG A 73 18.89 -12.86 -11.28
C ARG A 73 18.46 -11.42 -11.58
N LYS A 74 18.98 -10.44 -10.83
CA LYS A 74 18.70 -9.02 -11.09
C LYS A 74 19.24 -8.60 -12.46
N LYS A 75 20.48 -8.95 -12.80
CA LYS A 75 21.08 -8.69 -14.12
C LYS A 75 20.27 -9.35 -15.25
N LYS A 76 19.89 -10.62 -15.10
CA LYS A 76 19.05 -11.35 -16.06
C LYS A 76 17.68 -10.71 -16.26
N ARG A 77 17.03 -10.23 -15.19
CA ARG A 77 15.75 -9.50 -15.28
C ARG A 77 15.91 -8.16 -16.04
N ALA A 78 16.99 -7.43 -15.78
CA ALA A 78 17.31 -6.19 -16.49
C ALA A 78 17.58 -6.44 -17.98
N LEU A 79 18.44 -7.41 -18.31
CA LEU A 79 18.74 -7.80 -19.69
C LEU A 79 17.48 -8.25 -20.43
N LYS A 80 16.67 -9.15 -19.84
CA LYS A 80 15.39 -9.56 -20.44
C LYS A 80 14.44 -8.38 -20.72
N LYS A 81 14.48 -7.33 -19.90
CA LYS A 81 13.66 -6.12 -20.12
C LYS A 81 14.19 -5.31 -21.31
N LEU A 82 15.51 -5.22 -21.47
CA LEU A 82 16.14 -4.59 -22.63
C LEU A 82 15.91 -5.41 -23.90
N ASP A 83 16.04 -6.74 -23.85
CA ASP A 83 15.79 -7.62 -25.00
C ASP A 83 14.33 -7.50 -25.47
N LYS A 84 13.38 -7.44 -24.53
CA LYS A 84 11.97 -7.17 -24.85
C LYS A 84 11.76 -5.79 -25.48
N ALA A 85 12.53 -4.78 -25.08
CA ALA A 85 12.45 -3.45 -25.68
C ALA A 85 13.05 -3.47 -27.10
N LYS A 86 14.21 -4.11 -27.28
CA LYS A 86 14.85 -4.30 -28.60
C LYS A 86 13.94 -5.04 -29.57
N LYS A 87 13.39 -6.19 -29.17
CA LYS A 87 12.43 -6.96 -29.99
C LYS A 87 11.18 -6.16 -30.35
N LYS A 88 10.71 -5.28 -29.47
CA LYS A 88 9.59 -4.38 -29.78
C LYS A 88 9.96 -3.29 -30.77
N VAL A 89 11.19 -2.76 -30.69
CA VAL A 89 11.70 -1.78 -31.65
C VAL A 89 11.89 -2.45 -33.01
N GLU A 90 12.53 -3.62 -33.05
CA GLU A 90 12.73 -4.43 -34.26
C GLU A 90 11.40 -4.75 -34.95
N ALA A 91 10.42 -5.27 -34.20
CA ALA A 91 9.09 -5.52 -34.74
C ALA A 91 8.41 -4.24 -35.28
N LEU A 92 8.66 -3.06 -34.70
CA LEU A 92 8.14 -1.79 -35.23
C LEU A 92 8.89 -1.32 -36.48
N MET A 93 10.17 -1.70 -36.64
CA MET A 93 10.96 -1.41 -37.84
C MET A 93 10.53 -2.30 -39.01
N ASP A 94 10.23 -3.58 -38.75
CA ASP A 94 9.78 -4.57 -39.75
C ASP A 94 8.38 -4.28 -40.32
N ASN A 95 7.57 -3.46 -39.64
CA ASN A 95 6.30 -3.00 -40.18
C ASN A 95 6.57 -1.97 -41.31
N VAL A 96 6.48 -2.43 -42.56
CA VAL A 96 6.76 -1.62 -43.77
C VAL A 96 5.66 -0.57 -44.03
N ASP A 97 4.44 -0.80 -43.56
CA ASP A 97 3.27 0.06 -43.81
C ASP A 97 3.24 1.35 -42.96
N VAL A 98 4.22 1.57 -42.08
CA VAL A 98 4.25 2.69 -41.13
C VAL A 98 5.40 3.64 -41.47
N SER A 99 5.12 4.95 -41.55
CA SER A 99 6.16 5.95 -41.84
C SER A 99 7.17 6.07 -40.69
N ASP A 100 8.43 6.41 -40.99
CA ASP A 100 9.50 6.52 -39.97
C ASP A 100 9.17 7.55 -38.87
N ARG A 101 8.40 8.58 -39.22
CA ARG A 101 7.92 9.60 -38.28
C ARG A 101 6.87 9.05 -37.31
N GLU A 102 6.06 8.09 -37.73
CA GLU A 102 5.08 7.40 -36.90
C GLU A 102 5.72 6.31 -36.05
N LYS A 103 6.71 5.57 -36.59
CA LYS A 103 7.56 4.64 -35.83
C LYS A 103 8.23 5.33 -34.63
N ALA A 104 8.82 6.51 -34.84
CA ALA A 104 9.44 7.30 -33.76
C ALA A 104 8.43 7.80 -32.71
N LYS A 105 7.20 8.15 -33.12
CA LYS A 105 6.11 8.51 -32.20
C LYS A 105 5.64 7.29 -31.39
N GLN A 106 5.55 6.11 -32.00
CA GLN A 106 5.19 4.87 -31.30
C GLN A 106 6.18 4.53 -30.17
N ILE A 107 7.47 4.83 -30.37
CA ILE A 107 8.54 4.62 -29.37
C ILE A 107 8.47 5.68 -28.25
N LYS A 108 8.08 6.92 -28.58
CA LYS A 108 8.08 8.08 -27.67
C LYS A 108 6.77 8.30 -26.89
N THR A 109 5.67 7.68 -27.30
CA THR A 109 4.30 7.97 -26.80
C THR A 109 3.97 7.42 -25.41
N ARG A 110 4.86 6.67 -24.75
CA ARG A 110 4.63 6.29 -23.35
C ARG A 110 5.06 7.44 -22.43
N PRO A 111 4.13 8.09 -21.70
CA PRO A 111 4.49 9.11 -20.73
C PRO A 111 5.38 8.52 -19.63
N SER A 112 6.41 9.26 -19.24
CA SER A 112 7.32 8.87 -18.17
C SER A 112 6.55 8.67 -16.86
N GLY A 113 6.91 7.62 -16.09
CA GLY A 113 6.30 7.34 -14.78
C GLY A 113 5.04 6.46 -14.78
N VAL A 114 4.44 6.13 -15.94
CA VAL A 114 3.23 5.27 -15.97
C VAL A 114 3.59 3.78 -16.17
N LYS A 115 3.27 2.97 -15.16
CA LYS A 115 3.45 1.50 -15.14
C LYS A 115 2.09 0.81 -15.32
N GLY A 116 1.93 0.08 -16.42
CA GLY A 116 0.69 -0.66 -16.74
C GLY A 116 -0.06 -0.08 -17.94
N PRO A 117 -1.25 -0.63 -18.26
CA PRO A 117 -2.11 -0.07 -19.31
C PRO A 117 -2.52 1.34 -18.91
N TYR A 118 -2.38 2.27 -19.85
CA TYR A 118 -2.74 3.67 -19.65
C TYR A 118 -3.72 4.07 -20.74
N LYS A 119 -4.66 4.94 -20.38
CA LYS A 119 -5.52 5.63 -21.33
C LYS A 119 -5.11 7.08 -21.34
N VAL A 120 -4.72 7.59 -22.50
CA VAL A 120 -4.53 9.04 -22.67
C VAL A 120 -5.93 9.66 -22.62
N VAL A 121 -6.12 10.61 -21.70
CA VAL A 121 -7.42 11.28 -21.50
C VAL A 121 -7.27 12.73 -21.94
N ASP A 122 -7.99 13.11 -22.99
CA ASP A 122 -8.03 14.49 -23.48
C ASP A 122 -8.89 15.39 -22.59
N ALA A 123 -8.74 16.71 -22.72
CA ALA A 123 -9.44 17.70 -21.90
C ALA A 123 -10.98 17.56 -21.94
N ARG A 124 -11.54 17.21 -23.11
CA ARG A 124 -12.98 16.96 -23.28
C ARG A 124 -13.45 15.75 -22.48
N MET A 125 -12.71 14.64 -22.57
CA MET A 125 -13.03 13.42 -21.83
C MET A 125 -12.96 13.64 -20.31
N LYS A 126 -12.04 14.49 -19.84
CA LYS A 126 -11.97 14.89 -18.41
C LYS A 126 -13.21 15.71 -17.98
N LYS A 127 -13.75 16.55 -18.86
CA LYS A 127 -14.99 17.31 -18.64
C LYS A 127 -16.20 16.39 -18.58
N ASP A 128 -16.28 15.41 -19.48
CA ASP A 128 -17.38 14.46 -19.55
C ASP A 128 -17.41 13.54 -18.32
N LEU A 129 -16.26 13.02 -17.89
CA LEU A 129 -16.13 12.23 -16.65
C LEU A 129 -16.51 13.04 -15.40
N ARG A 130 -16.13 14.33 -15.35
CA ARG A 130 -16.51 15.22 -14.24
C ARG A 130 -18.03 15.44 -14.22
N ALA A 131 -18.65 15.66 -15.38
CA ALA A 131 -20.10 15.80 -15.50
C ALA A 131 -20.84 14.53 -15.09
N GLN A 132 -20.39 13.36 -15.54
CA GLN A 132 -20.95 12.05 -15.13
C GLN A 132 -20.84 11.84 -13.61
N LYS A 133 -19.67 12.11 -13.01
CA LYS A 133 -19.46 11.98 -11.56
C LYS A 133 -20.37 12.93 -10.77
N ASN A 134 -20.57 14.16 -11.24
CA ASN A 134 -21.49 15.10 -10.62
C ASN A 134 -22.95 14.63 -10.71
N LYS A 135 -23.36 14.11 -11.87
CA LYS A 135 -24.71 13.55 -12.07
C LYS A 135 -24.95 12.33 -11.17
N MET A 136 -23.98 11.42 -11.04
CA MET A 136 -24.08 10.27 -10.12
C MET A 136 -24.22 10.71 -8.66
N LYS A 137 -23.54 11.78 -8.25
CA LYS A 137 -23.67 12.34 -6.89
C LYS A 137 -25.03 12.97 -6.62
N THR A 138 -25.69 13.55 -7.63
CA THR A 138 -27.00 14.21 -7.46
C THR A 138 -28.19 13.27 -7.59
N MET A 139 -28.03 12.10 -8.23
CA MET A 139 -29.10 11.10 -8.42
C MET A 139 -29.67 10.52 -7.11
N GLY A 140 -28.94 10.59 -5.98
CA GLY A 140 -29.43 10.17 -4.65
C GLY A 140 -30.08 11.27 -3.81
N ARG A 141 -30.05 12.53 -4.27
CA ARG A 141 -30.36 13.71 -3.44
C ARG A 141 -31.77 14.27 -3.65
N SER A 142 -32.49 13.81 -4.67
CA SER A 142 -33.83 14.30 -5.03
C SER A 142 -35.01 13.58 -4.33
N LYS A 143 -34.76 12.56 -3.50
CA LYS A 143 -35.84 11.82 -2.81
C LYS A 143 -36.19 12.35 -1.40
N LYS A 144 -35.50 13.38 -0.90
CA LYS A 144 -35.74 13.97 0.43
C LYS A 144 -35.96 15.48 0.30
N GLY A 145 -37.17 15.88 -0.08
CA GLY A 145 -37.53 17.30 -0.17
C GLY A 145 -38.66 17.62 -1.15
N LYS A 146 -39.84 17.02 -0.97
CA LYS A 146 -41.06 17.53 -1.59
C LYS A 146 -42.25 17.42 -0.63
N THR A 147 -42.18 18.19 0.44
CA THR A 147 -43.32 18.62 1.24
C THR A 147 -43.26 20.14 1.30
N GLY A 148 -44.16 20.81 0.57
CA GLY A 148 -44.18 22.26 0.42
C GLY A 148 -45.50 22.72 -0.19
N ASN A 149 -46.46 22.91 0.72
CA ASN A 149 -47.72 23.65 0.68
C ASN A 149 -48.18 24.29 -0.65
N LYS A 150 -49.39 23.92 -1.12
CA LYS A 150 -50.19 24.72 -2.07
C LYS A 150 -51.01 25.70 -1.24
N THR A 151 -50.79 27.00 -1.40
CA THR A 151 -51.73 28.03 -0.94
C THR A 151 -52.34 28.71 -2.15
N ASP A 152 -53.66 28.54 -2.29
CA ASP A 152 -54.50 29.20 -3.27
C ASP A 152 -54.51 30.72 -3.06
N GLY A 153 -54.21 31.46 -4.12
CA GLY A 153 -54.22 32.92 -4.13
C GLY A 153 -54.63 33.45 -5.49
N LYS A 154 -55.95 33.53 -5.73
CA LYS A 154 -56.57 34.34 -6.78
C LYS A 154 -55.97 35.75 -6.77
N LYS A 155 -55.47 36.22 -7.92
CA LYS A 155 -55.69 37.61 -8.38
C LYS A 155 -55.51 37.74 -9.89
N SER A 156 -56.61 38.12 -10.49
CA SER A 156 -56.87 38.47 -11.88
C SER A 156 -55.93 39.55 -12.44
N LYS A 157 -55.48 39.39 -13.69
CA LYS A 157 -55.19 40.52 -14.58
C LYS A 157 -56.15 40.46 -15.77
N ALA A 158 -57.13 41.36 -15.75
CA ALA A 158 -57.98 41.66 -16.89
C ALA A 158 -57.16 42.42 -17.95
N LYS A 159 -57.37 42.06 -19.21
CA LYS A 159 -56.96 42.83 -20.39
C LYS A 159 -57.73 44.15 -20.42
N ALA A 160 -57.06 45.26 -20.71
CA ALA A 160 -57.67 46.47 -21.22
C ALA A 160 -57.10 46.74 -22.62
N LYS A 161 -57.99 47.28 -23.48
CA LYS A 161 -57.81 47.64 -24.88
C LYS A 161 -56.56 48.48 -25.15
#